data_AF-A0A968MXQ2-F1
#
_entry.id   AF-A0A968MXQ2-F1
#
_cell.length_a   1.000
_cell.length_b   1.000
_cell.length_c   1.000
_cell.angle_alpha   90.00
_cell.angle_beta   90.00
_cell.angle_gamma   90.00
#
_symmetry.space_group_name_H-M   'P 1'
#
loop_
_entity.id
_entity.type
_entity.pdbx_description
1 polymer ?
#
loop_
_entity_poly.entity_id
_entity_poly.type
_entity_poly.pdbx_seq_one_letter_code
_entity_poly.pdbx_strand_id
1 'polypeptide(L)'
;MPTTFYRIRFAIIAILLFSGINNFLNAQTYWQQQVDYRISVKLDDKRHELHGEVSIEYYNQSPNNLEFIYFHLWPNAYENNNTALAKQKLAENPKQKLFDNPNNRGFMDSVSFRSMALW
;
A
#
# COMPACT_ATOMS: atom_id res chain seq x y z
N MET A 1 4.75 -61.54 31.27
CA MET A 1 5.04 -60.96 29.93
C MET A 1 5.63 -59.57 30.14
N PRO A 2 6.79 -59.23 29.55
CA PRO A 2 7.60 -58.12 30.06
C PRO A 2 7.08 -56.77 29.57
N THR A 3 6.77 -55.89 30.52
CA THR A 3 6.34 -54.49 30.35
C THR A 3 7.27 -53.65 29.46
N THR A 4 8.51 -54.10 29.28
CA THR A 4 9.52 -53.55 28.37
C THR A 4 9.05 -53.51 26.91
N PHE A 5 8.29 -54.52 26.45
CA PHE A 5 7.80 -54.56 25.07
C PHE A 5 6.76 -53.48 24.78
N TYR A 6 5.90 -53.15 25.75
CA TYR A 6 4.88 -52.12 25.61
C TYR A 6 5.49 -50.72 25.62
N ARG A 7 6.54 -50.51 26.43
CA ARG A 7 7.33 -49.27 26.48
C ARG A 7 8.02 -48.95 25.16
N ILE A 8 8.62 -49.96 24.52
CA ILE A 8 9.29 -49.82 23.22
C ILE A 8 8.27 -49.52 22.11
N ARG A 9 7.11 -50.20 22.11
CA ARG A 9 6.03 -49.93 21.14
C ARG A 9 5.45 -48.53 21.30
N PHE A 10 5.23 -48.07 22.54
CA PHE A 10 4.79 -46.70 22.81
C PHE A 10 5.82 -45.65 22.37
N ALA A 11 7.12 -45.91 22.58
CA ALA A 11 8.18 -45.03 22.14
C ALA A 11 8.25 -44.93 20.59
N ILE A 12 8.09 -46.04 19.88
CA ILE A 12 8.07 -46.06 18.40
C ILE A 12 6.84 -45.32 17.86
N ILE A 13 5.66 -45.50 18.46
CA ILE A 13 4.45 -44.78 18.06
C ILE A 13 4.59 -43.27 18.34
N ALA A 14 5.18 -42.88 19.46
CA ALA A 14 5.45 -41.48 19.78
C ALA A 14 6.43 -40.84 18.78
N ILE A 15 7.48 -41.56 18.37
CA ILE A 15 8.45 -41.10 17.36
C ILE A 15 7.79 -40.95 15.98
N LEU A 16 6.93 -41.89 15.59
CA LEU A 16 6.17 -41.81 14.33
C LEU A 16 5.17 -40.64 14.33
N LEU A 17 4.46 -40.41 15.44
CA LEU A 17 3.57 -39.25 15.61
C LEU A 17 4.33 -37.92 15.62
N PHE A 18 5.57 -37.88 16.14
CA PHE A 18 6.41 -36.68 16.16
C PHE A 18 7.05 -36.38 14.79
N SER A 19 7.33 -37.42 13.98
CA SER A 19 7.89 -37.27 12.63
C SER A 19 6.88 -36.73 11.60
N GLY A 20 5.57 -36.87 11.85
CA GLY A 20 4.50 -36.51 10.92
C GLY A 20 4.09 -35.03 10.87
N ILE A 21 4.63 -34.15 11.72
CA ILE A 21 4.12 -32.77 11.87
C ILE A 21 4.95 -31.73 11.09
N ASN A 22 6.09 -32.10 10.49
CA ASN A 22 7.05 -31.10 9.99
C ASN A 22 6.69 -30.37 8.68
N ASN A 23 5.58 -30.70 8.00
CA ASN A 23 5.30 -30.15 6.65
C ASN A 23 3.89 -29.55 6.46
N PHE A 24 3.20 -29.14 7.52
CA PHE A 24 1.88 -28.48 7.40
C PHE A 24 1.90 -26.95 7.57
N LEU A 25 3.04 -26.31 7.32
CA LEU A 25 3.15 -24.85 7.27
C LEU A 25 3.47 -24.44 5.83
N ASN A 26 2.46 -24.39 4.97
CA ASN A 26 2.55 -23.64 3.71
C ASN A 26 2.62 -22.15 4.07
N ALA A 27 3.81 -21.68 4.44
CA ALA A 27 4.11 -20.26 4.39
C ALA A 27 3.95 -19.83 2.92
N GLN A 28 3.00 -18.95 2.66
CA GLN A 28 2.75 -18.41 1.32
C GLN A 28 4.07 -17.97 0.69
N THR A 29 4.33 -18.37 -0.57
CA THR A 29 5.52 -17.93 -1.30
C THR A 29 5.59 -16.42 -1.25
N TYR A 30 6.61 -15.90 -0.58
CA TYR A 30 6.79 -14.47 -0.41
C TYR A 30 7.08 -13.84 -1.77
N TRP A 31 6.31 -12.80 -2.11
CA TRP A 31 6.56 -11.93 -3.24
C TRP A 31 6.60 -10.48 -2.75
N GLN A 32 7.41 -9.66 -3.39
CA GLN A 32 7.55 -8.23 -3.14
C GLN A 32 7.26 -7.51 -4.46
N GLN A 33 6.75 -6.28 -4.45
CA GLN A 33 6.60 -5.50 -5.68
C GLN A 33 7.86 -4.70 -5.93
N GLN A 34 8.24 -4.54 -7.20
CA GLN A 34 9.26 -3.59 -7.61
C GLN A 34 8.57 -2.42 -8.33
N VAL A 35 8.91 -1.20 -7.93
CA VAL A 35 8.36 0.01 -8.52
C VAL A 35 9.47 1.04 -8.65
N ASP A 36 9.77 1.41 -9.89
CA ASP A 36 10.83 2.35 -10.20
C ASP A 36 10.21 3.69 -10.59
N TYR A 37 10.68 4.76 -9.95
CA TYR A 37 10.12 6.10 -10.10
C TYR A 37 11.13 7.04 -10.75
N ARG A 38 10.67 7.80 -11.74
CA ARG A 38 11.35 9.00 -12.24
C ARG A 38 10.44 10.20 -12.04
N ILE A 39 10.91 11.15 -11.24
CA ILE A 39 10.15 12.35 -10.86
C ILE A 39 10.92 13.57 -11.36
N SER A 40 10.30 14.35 -12.22
CA SER A 40 10.81 15.64 -12.68
C SER A 40 9.89 16.74 -12.18
N VAL A 41 10.43 17.72 -11.45
CA VAL A 41 9.65 18.80 -10.87
C VAL A 41 10.33 20.15 -11.10
N LYS A 42 9.55 21.15 -11.49
CA LYS A 42 9.95 22.55 -11.61
C LYS A 42 9.12 23.41 -10.67
N LEU A 43 9.79 24.26 -9.91
CA LEU A 43 9.16 25.31 -9.10
C LEU A 43 8.95 26.58 -9.94
N ASP A 44 7.73 27.12 -9.90
CA ASP A 44 7.42 28.49 -10.31
C ASP A 44 7.10 29.31 -9.06
N ASP A 45 8.08 30.07 -8.59
CA ASP A 45 8.02 30.86 -7.37
C ASP A 45 7.14 32.11 -7.50
N LYS A 46 6.94 32.62 -8.72
CA LYS A 46 6.07 33.77 -8.97
C LYS A 46 4.60 33.39 -8.94
N ARG A 47 4.28 32.19 -9.44
CA ARG A 47 2.92 31.65 -9.48
C ARG A 47 2.58 30.79 -8.26
N HIS A 48 3.58 30.44 -7.44
CA HIS A 48 3.45 29.53 -6.30
C HIS A 48 2.98 28.13 -6.73
N GLU A 49 3.51 27.64 -7.86
CA GLU A 49 3.10 26.38 -8.49
C GLU A 49 4.28 25.41 -8.61
N LEU A 50 3.97 24.10 -8.59
CA LEU A 50 4.90 23.04 -8.93
C LEU A 50 4.42 22.35 -10.21
N HIS A 51 5.28 22.29 -11.23
CA HIS A 51 5.03 21.51 -12.43
C HIS A 51 5.77 20.19 -12.29
N GLY A 52 5.02 19.08 -12.20
CA GLY A 52 5.56 17.75 -11.99
C GLY A 52 5.21 16.78 -13.10
N GLU A 53 6.16 15.94 -13.47
CA GLU A 53 5.95 14.75 -14.29
C GLU A 53 6.50 13.54 -13.52
N VAL A 54 5.70 12.49 -13.43
CA VAL A 54 6.06 11.24 -12.74
C VAL A 54 5.91 10.09 -13.72
N SER A 55 7.01 9.40 -14.00
CA SER A 55 7.01 8.12 -14.71
C SER A 55 7.22 6.99 -13.71
N ILE A 56 6.40 5.95 -13.83
CA ILE A 56 6.41 4.79 -12.92
C ILE A 56 6.53 3.55 -13.78
N GLU A 57 7.56 2.75 -13.51
CA GLU A 57 7.69 1.40 -14.04
C GLU A 57 7.32 0.42 -12.93
N TYR A 58 6.22 -0.29 -13.12
CA TYR A 58 5.63 -1.17 -12.10
C TYR A 58 5.77 -2.62 -12.53
N TYR A 59 6.43 -3.43 -11.70
CA TYR A 59 6.65 -4.85 -11.94
C TYR A 59 5.73 -5.69 -11.05
N ASN A 60 4.65 -6.23 -11.62
CA ASN A 60 3.76 -7.12 -10.88
C ASN A 60 4.41 -8.48 -10.62
N GLN A 61 5.02 -8.65 -9.44
CA GLN A 61 5.59 -9.94 -9.02
C GLN A 61 4.59 -10.81 -8.23
N SER A 62 3.34 -10.34 -8.09
CA SER A 62 2.26 -11.12 -7.45
C SER A 62 1.89 -12.33 -8.30
N PRO A 63 1.50 -13.46 -7.68
CA PRO A 63 0.89 -14.58 -8.40
C PRO A 63 -0.50 -14.25 -8.97
N ASN A 64 -1.07 -13.09 -8.65
CA ASN A 64 -2.37 -12.65 -9.14
C ASN A 64 -2.25 -11.54 -10.19
N ASN A 65 -3.22 -11.51 -11.11
CA ASN A 65 -3.33 -10.45 -12.10
C ASN A 65 -3.68 -9.11 -11.42
N LEU A 66 -3.05 -8.02 -11.87
CA LEU A 66 -3.29 -6.68 -11.36
C LEU A 66 -4.14 -5.89 -12.36
N GLU A 67 -5.38 -5.59 -11.99
CA GLU A 67 -6.31 -4.87 -12.86
C GLU A 67 -6.28 -3.35 -12.67
N PHE A 68 -5.99 -2.90 -11.44
CA PHE A 68 -6.04 -1.48 -11.06
C PHE A 68 -4.83 -1.09 -10.23
N ILE A 69 -4.33 0.12 -10.48
CA ILE A 69 -3.37 0.80 -9.60
C ILE A 69 -4.02 2.08 -9.12
N TYR A 70 -4.14 2.22 -7.80
CA TYR A 70 -4.70 3.40 -7.16
C TYR A 70 -3.59 4.38 -6.79
N PHE A 71 -3.82 5.67 -7.04
CA PHE A 71 -2.91 6.75 -6.65
C PHE A 71 -3.61 7.72 -5.73
N HIS A 72 -2.87 8.22 -4.74
CA HIS A 72 -3.36 9.27 -3.88
C HIS A 72 -3.06 10.65 -4.47
N LEU A 73 -4.09 11.50 -4.58
CA LEU A 73 -3.97 12.90 -4.98
C LEU A 73 -4.17 13.80 -3.76
N TRP A 74 -3.28 13.65 -2.76
CA TRP A 74 -3.36 14.35 -1.48
C TRP A 74 -3.52 15.88 -1.57
N PRO A 75 -2.87 16.60 -2.52
CA PRO A 75 -3.02 18.05 -2.58
C PRO A 75 -4.48 18.49 -2.77
N ASN A 76 -5.33 17.70 -3.43
CA ASN A 76 -6.74 18.04 -3.63
C ASN A 76 -7.56 18.08 -2.33
N ALA A 77 -7.04 17.51 -1.24
CA ALA A 77 -7.67 17.64 0.08
C ALA A 77 -7.66 19.10 0.59
N TYR A 78 -6.78 19.94 0.06
CA TYR A 78 -6.57 21.34 0.46
C TYR A 78 -7.27 22.35 -0.47
N GLU A 79 -8.09 21.88 -1.41
CA GLU A 79 -8.66 22.74 -2.45
C GLU A 79 -9.59 23.81 -1.88
N ASN A 80 -10.53 23.41 -1.01
CA ASN A 80 -11.57 24.28 -0.48
C ASN A 80 -12.28 23.64 0.74
N ASN A 81 -13.25 24.36 1.33
CA ASN A 81 -13.99 23.90 2.49
C ASN A 81 -15.00 22.75 2.21
N ASN A 82 -15.14 22.29 0.96
CA ASN A 82 -16.02 21.17 0.59
C ASN A 82 -15.30 19.81 0.53
N THR A 83 -13.97 19.79 0.68
CA THR A 83 -13.17 18.57 0.67
C THR A 83 -13.48 17.68 1.87
N ALA A 84 -13.17 16.39 1.79
CA ALA A 84 -13.37 15.46 2.90
C ALA A 84 -12.59 15.88 4.16
N LEU A 85 -11.34 16.34 3.97
CA LEU A 85 -10.50 16.86 5.04
C LEU A 85 -11.13 18.10 5.72
N ALA A 86 -11.63 19.05 4.93
CA ALA A 86 -12.29 20.24 5.47
C ALA A 86 -13.53 19.88 6.29
N LYS A 87 -14.37 18.99 5.77
CA LYS A 87 -15.59 18.53 6.44
C LYS A 87 -15.28 17.82 7.76
N GLN A 88 -14.27 16.95 7.77
CA GLN A 88 -13.82 16.29 9.00
C GLN A 88 -13.38 17.32 10.05
N LYS A 89 -12.56 18.30 9.65
CA LYS A 89 -12.02 19.32 10.56
C LYS A 89 -13.10 20.28 11.06
N LEU A 90 -14.08 20.60 10.22
CA LEU A 90 -15.25 21.37 10.63
C LEU A 90 -16.14 20.60 11.61
N ALA A 91 -16.27 19.28 11.43
CA ALA A 91 -17.00 18.42 12.37
C ALA A 91 -16.29 18.31 13.73
N GLU A 92 -14.95 18.27 13.73
CA GLU A 92 -14.12 18.31 14.95
C GLU A 92 -14.22 19.69 15.64
N ASN A 93 -14.21 20.78 14.88
CA ASN A 93 -14.30 22.15 15.39
C ASN A 93 -15.08 23.07 14.43
N PRO A 94 -16.36 23.41 14.73
CA PRO A 94 -17.20 24.22 13.84
C PRO A 94 -16.70 25.63 13.53
N LYS A 95 -15.76 26.16 14.33
CA LYS A 95 -15.14 27.47 14.08
C LYS A 95 -13.92 27.39 13.17
N GLN A 96 -13.43 26.19 12.89
CA GLN A 96 -12.22 25.97 12.12
C GLN A 96 -12.55 25.91 10.62
N LYS A 97 -12.44 27.07 9.96
CA LYS A 97 -12.49 27.15 8.50
C LYS A 97 -11.07 27.16 7.94
N LEU A 98 -10.58 26.00 7.52
CA LEU A 98 -9.19 25.79 7.11
C LEU A 98 -8.79 26.61 5.88
N PHE A 99 -9.72 26.76 4.94
CA PHE A 99 -9.42 27.24 3.60
C PHE A 99 -10.08 28.59 3.29
N ASP A 100 -10.39 29.40 4.31
CA ASP A 100 -10.91 30.76 4.10
C ASP A 100 -9.85 31.68 3.50
N ASN A 101 -8.60 31.56 3.96
CA ASN A 101 -7.46 32.22 3.33
C ASN A 101 -7.06 31.46 2.05
N PRO A 102 -7.12 32.09 0.86
CA PRO A 102 -6.70 31.46 -0.40
C PRO A 102 -5.26 30.94 -0.38
N ASN A 103 -4.35 31.58 0.37
CA ASN A 103 -2.95 31.18 0.46
C ASN A 103 -2.75 29.84 1.20
N ASN A 104 -3.76 29.36 1.91
CA ASN A 104 -3.74 28.05 2.58
C ASN A 104 -4.32 26.93 1.70
N ARG A 105 -4.76 27.26 0.48
CA ARG A 105 -5.35 26.31 -0.46
C ARG A 105 -4.27 25.69 -1.34
N GLY A 106 -4.56 24.50 -1.84
CA GLY A 106 -3.75 23.82 -2.83
C GLY A 106 -4.57 22.74 -3.52
N PHE A 107 -4.31 22.51 -4.80
CA PHE A 107 -4.94 21.45 -5.58
C PHE A 107 -4.08 21.14 -6.81
N MET A 108 -4.37 20.02 -7.45
CA MET A 108 -3.80 19.62 -8.74
C MET A 108 -4.86 19.84 -9.81
N ASP A 109 -4.52 20.57 -10.87
CA ASP A 109 -5.46 20.95 -11.94
C ASP A 109 -5.27 20.13 -13.23
N SER A 110 -4.03 19.77 -13.56
CA SER A 110 -3.63 19.23 -14.86
C SER A 110 -3.21 17.76 -14.78
N VAL A 111 -3.97 16.96 -14.01
CA VAL A 111 -3.64 15.53 -13.81
C VAL A 111 -4.01 14.72 -15.06
N SER A 112 -3.02 14.10 -15.68
CA SER A 112 -3.20 13.20 -16.83
C SER A 112 -2.47 11.90 -16.59
N PHE A 113 -3.18 10.78 -16.74
CA PHE A 113 -2.59 9.45 -16.64
C PHE A 113 -2.47 8.82 -18.02
N ARG A 114 -1.29 8.24 -18.30
CA ARG A 114 -1.05 7.40 -19.46
C ARG A 114 -0.34 6.15 -18.98
N SER A 115 -0.79 4.99 -19.45
CA SER A 115 -0.15 3.71 -19.18
C SER A 115 0.16 3.02 -20.50
N MET A 116 1.25 2.26 -20.50
CA MET A 116 1.62 1.38 -21.59
C MET A 116 2.14 0.10 -20.95
N ALA A 117 1.61 -1.04 -21.37
CA ALA A 117 2.11 -2.33 -20.94
C ALA A 117 3.25 -2.75 -21.87
N LEU A 118 4.37 -3.14 -21.26
CA LEU A 118 5.52 -3.72 -21.94
C LEU A 118 5.38 -5.24 -21.78
N TRP A 119 4.86 -5.91 -22.81
CA TRP A 119 4.73 -7.37 -22.86
C TRP A 119 5.93 -7.98 -23.58
#